data_AF-A0A1V6CI13-F1
#
_entry.id   AF-A0A1V6CI13-F1
#
_cell.length_a   1.000
_cell.length_b   1.000
_cell.length_c   1.000
_cell.angle_alpha   90.00
_cell.angle_beta   90.00
_cell.angle_gamma   90.00
#
_symmetry.space_group_name_H-M   'P 1'
#
loop_
_entity.id
_entity.type
_entity.pdbx_description
1 polymer ?
#
loop_
_entity_poly.entity_id
_entity_poly.type
_entity_poly.pdbx_seq_one_letter_code
_entity_poly.pdbx_strand_id
1 'polypeptide(L)' 'MCSWICQHNPVSMLALKFQAGQVAFNPASGYNSTPNQQIVIINQGEIMQIIQCTWGFIPSWTKEPVIGYTMIMSGPGL' A
#
# COMPACT_ATOMS: atom_id res chain seq x y z
N MET A 1 8.46 10.85 11.34
CA MET A 1 7.21 10.06 11.28
C MET A 1 6.52 10.39 9.97
N CYS A 2 6.31 9.40 9.08
CA CYS A 2 5.62 9.58 7.80
C CYS A 2 4.26 8.89 7.87
N SER A 3 3.30 9.49 8.57
CA SER A 3 1.96 8.92 8.78
C SER A 3 0.97 9.28 7.67
N TRP A 4 1.38 10.13 6.71
CA TRP A 4 0.55 10.65 5.62
C TRP A 4 1.27 10.40 4.30
N ILE A 5 0.56 9.87 3.30
CA ILE A 5 1.08 9.75 1.93
C ILE A 5 0.09 10.35 0.93
N CYS A 6 0.64 10.97 -0.11
CA CYS A 6 -0.13 11.56 -1.20
C CYS A 6 0.12 10.76 -2.49
N GLN A 7 -0.92 10.16 -3.06
CA GLN A 7 -0.84 9.58 -4.39
C GLN A 7 -1.22 10.63 -5.43
N HIS A 8 -0.22 11.32 -5.97
CA HIS A 8 -0.44 12.36 -6.98
C HIS A 8 -0.67 11.80 -8.39
N ASN A 9 -0.04 10.67 -8.71
CA ASN A 9 -0.05 10.12 -10.07
C ASN A 9 -1.15 9.06 -10.24
N PRO A 10 -1.81 9.00 -11.41
CA PRO A 10 -2.74 7.94 -11.72
C PRO A 10 -1.99 6.60 -11.79
N VAL A 11 -2.70 5.51 -11.51
CA VAL A 11 -2.09 4.17 -11.49
C VAL A 11 -1.53 3.74 -12.84
N SER A 12 -2.10 4.22 -13.95
CA SER A 12 -1.55 4.01 -15.30
C SER A 12 -0.13 4.55 -15.45
N MET A 13 0.16 5.72 -14.88
CA MET A 13 1.52 6.31 -14.89
C MET A 13 2.48 5.50 -14.01
N LEU A 14 2.01 4.98 -12.88
CA LEU A 14 2.79 4.08 -12.03
C LEU A 14 3.09 2.76 -12.77
N ALA A 15 2.12 2.20 -13.47
CA ALA A 15 2.30 0.97 -14.25
C ALA A 15 3.37 1.11 -15.32
N LEU A 16 3.35 2.22 -16.07
CA LEU A 16 4.39 2.54 -17.05
C LEU A 16 5.77 2.70 -16.40
N LYS A 17 5.85 3.47 -15.30
CA LYS A 17 7.11 3.74 -14.61
C LYS A 17 7.76 2.47 -14.05
N PHE A 18 6.94 1.59 -13.47
CA PHE A 18 7.41 0.36 -12.83
C PHE A 18 7.33 -0.87 -13.72
N GLN A 19 6.99 -0.71 -15.02
CA GLN A 19 6.82 -1.83 -15.96
C GLN A 19 5.90 -2.92 -15.40
N ALA A 20 4.90 -2.51 -14.63
CA ALA A 20 3.98 -3.43 -14.00
C ALA A 20 2.96 -3.95 -15.01
N GLY A 21 2.48 -5.16 -14.79
CA GLY A 21 1.42 -5.77 -15.58
C GLY A 21 0.12 -4.95 -15.57
N GLN A 22 -0.86 -5.43 -16.34
CA GLN A 22 -2.14 -4.74 -16.50
C GLN A 22 -2.86 -4.55 -15.14
N VAL A 23 -3.23 -3.31 -14.84
CA VAL A 23 -3.89 -2.95 -13.57
C VAL A 23 -5.40 -3.03 -13.76
N ALA A 24 -6.05 -3.94 -13.02
CA ALA A 24 -7.49 -4.20 -13.13
C ALA A 24 -8.38 -3.25 -12.30
N PHE A 25 -7.81 -2.27 -11.61
CA PHE A 25 -8.52 -1.36 -10.73
C PHE A 25 -8.08 0.08 -10.92
N ASN A 26 -9.00 1.01 -10.71
CA ASN A 26 -8.75 2.45 -10.75
C ASN A 26 -9.06 3.04 -9.36
N PRO A 27 -8.07 3.15 -8.45
CA PRO A 27 -8.31 3.77 -7.16
C PRO A 27 -8.66 5.25 -7.37
N ALA A 28 -9.59 5.75 -6.57
CA ALA A 28 -9.75 7.19 -6.42
C ALA A 28 -8.42 7.79 -5.93
N SER A 29 -7.94 8.85 -6.58
CA SER A 29 -6.70 9.53 -6.18
C SER A 29 -6.82 10.04 -4.74
N GLY A 30 -5.97 9.52 -3.86
CA GLY A 30 -5.91 9.92 -2.45
C GLY A 30 -4.79 10.92 -2.21
N TYR A 31 -5.11 12.21 -2.16
CA TYR A 31 -4.14 13.26 -1.78
C TYR A 31 -3.74 13.20 -0.31
N ASN A 32 -4.49 12.48 0.52
CA ASN A 32 -4.25 12.38 1.94
C ASN A 32 -4.63 11.00 2.46
N SER A 33 -3.82 10.00 2.12
CA SER A 33 -4.03 8.66 2.65
C SER A 33 -3.53 8.63 4.10
N THR A 34 -4.34 8.10 5.00
CA THR A 34 -4.06 7.90 6.43
C THR A 34 -3.99 6.40 6.73
N PRO A 35 -3.48 6.00 7.92
CA PRO A 35 -3.54 4.60 8.33
C PRO A 35 -4.96 4.04 8.22
N ASN A 36 -5.08 2.77 7.86
CA ASN A 36 -6.35 2.03 7.65
C ASN A 36 -7.06 2.35 6.35
N GLN A 37 -6.53 3.24 5.54
CA GLN A 37 -7.04 3.49 4.20
C GLN A 37 -6.42 2.52 3.19
N GLN A 38 -7.14 2.31 2.08
CA GLN A 38 -6.63 1.55 0.95
C GLN A 38 -5.57 2.37 0.22
N ILE A 39 -4.40 1.77 0.05
CA ILE A 39 -3.27 2.35 -0.67
C ILE A 39 -2.85 1.44 -1.81
N VAL A 40 -2.16 2.00 -2.79
CA VAL A 40 -1.57 1.26 -3.89
C VAL A 40 -0.13 0.88 -3.53
N ILE A 41 0.24 -0.38 -3.74
CA ILE A 41 1.60 -0.87 -3.57
C ILE A 41 2.10 -1.55 -4.84
N ILE A 42 3.42 -1.53 -5.04
CA ILE A 42 4.10 -2.32 -6.07
C ILE A 42 4.54 -3.62 -5.41
N ASN A 43 4.01 -4.75 -5.87
CA ASN A 43 4.42 -6.08 -5.45
C ASN A 43 5.44 -6.62 -6.46
N GLN A 44 6.63 -6.96 -5.97
CA GLN A 44 7.72 -7.51 -6.76
C GLN A 44 7.65 -9.04 -6.79
N GLY A 45 6.73 -9.58 -7.61
CA GLY A 45 6.71 -11.01 -7.96
C GLY A 45 7.56 -11.30 -9.20
N GLU A 46 7.32 -12.44 -9.85
CA GLU A 46 7.90 -12.78 -11.17
C GLU A 46 7.58 -11.73 -12.23
N ILE A 47 6.40 -11.11 -12.12
CA ILE A 47 5.98 -9.93 -12.87
C ILE A 47 5.66 -8.85 -11.83
N MET A 48 6.13 -7.61 -12.05
CA MET A 48 5.73 -6.50 -11.18
C MET A 48 4.22 -6.28 -11.27
N GLN A 49 3.57 -6.23 -10.11
CA GLN A 49 2.13 -6.02 -10.03
C GLN A 49 1.82 -4.78 -9.20
N ILE A 50 0.81 -4.05 -9.61
CA ILE A 50 0.22 -2.99 -8.80
C ILE A 50 -1.01 -3.59 -8.13
N ILE A 51 -1.05 -3.57 -6.79
CA ILE A 51 -2.16 -4.10 -6.00
C ILE A 51 -2.64 -3.08 -4.96
N GLN A 52 -3.87 -3.24 -4.47
CA GLN A 52 -4.40 -2.46 -3.35
C GLN A 52 -4.20 -3.22 -2.04
N CYS A 53 -3.77 -2.50 -1.01
CA CYS A 53 -3.62 -3.04 0.35
C CYS A 53 -4.06 -1.98 1.37
N THR A 54 -4.48 -2.43 2.55
CA THR A 54 -4.73 -1.53 3.68
C THR A 54 -3.40 -1.04 4.26
N TRP A 55 -3.29 0.26 4.51
CA TRP A 55 -2.13 0.82 5.19
C TRP A 55 -2.17 0.51 6.70
N GLY A 56 -1.69 -0.68 7.05
CA GLY A 56 -1.57 -1.18 8.41
C GLY A 56 -1.25 -2.67 8.36
N PHE A 57 -0.07 -3.06 8.84
CA PHE A 57 0.36 -4.46 8.77
C PHE A 57 -0.33 -5.30 9.85
N ILE A 58 -1.01 -6.37 9.43
CA ILE A 58 -1.54 -7.41 10.32
C ILE A 58 -0.71 -8.67 10.08
N PRO A 59 0.11 -9.12 11.04
CA PRO A 59 0.86 -10.35 10.91
C PRO A 59 -0.07 -11.55 10.81
N SER A 60 0.35 -12.58 10.06
CA SER A 60 -0.42 -13.82 9.87
C SER A 60 -0.63 -14.62 11.15
N TRP A 61 0.21 -14.42 12.18
CA TRP A 61 0.10 -15.08 13.48
C TRP A 61 -0.81 -14.34 14.48
N THR A 62 -1.51 -13.29 14.04
CA THR A 62 -2.40 -12.51 14.92
C THR A 62 -3.67 -13.31 15.20
N LYS A 63 -3.92 -13.63 16.47
CA LYS A 63 -5.13 -14.36 16.90
C LYS A 63 -6.41 -13.51 16.80
N GLU A 64 -6.29 -12.20 17.03
CA GLU A 64 -7.41 -11.25 17.00
C GLU A 64 -7.04 -10.02 16.14
N PRO A 65 -7.49 -9.96 14.88
CA PRO A 65 -7.13 -8.88 13.95
C PRO A 65 -7.79 -7.52 14.27
N VAL A 66 -8.66 -7.47 15.29
CA VAL A 66 -9.39 -6.26 15.72
C VAL A 66 -8.48 -5.29 16.50
N ILE A 67 -7.37 -5.78 17.06
CA ILE A 67 -6.43 -4.95 17.79
C ILE A 67 -5.65 -4.10 16.79
N GLY A 68 -6.12 -2.86 16.64
CA GLY A 68 -5.35 -1.67 16.25
C GLY A 68 -4.29 -1.89 15.19
N TYR A 69 -4.53 -1.34 14.01
CA TYR A 69 -3.59 -1.12 12.92
C TYR A 69 -2.37 -0.25 13.30
N THR A 70 -1.64 -0.63 14.34
CA THR A 70 -0.60 0.19 14.98
C THR A 70 0.76 -0.03 14.32
N MET A 71 0.92 -1.05 13.47
CA MET A 71 2.11 -1.23 12.66
C MET A 71 2.02 -0.45 11.35
N ILE A 72 2.13 0.87 11.48
CA ILE A 72 2.26 1.83 10.36
C ILE A 72 3.72 1.88 9.87
N MET A 73 4.67 1.52 10.74
CA MET A 73 6.12 1.55 10.50
C MET A 73 6.79 0.38 11.23
N SER A 74 7.54 -0.47 10.50
CA SER A 74 8.62 -1.23 11.11
C SER A 74 9.80 -0.27 11.27
N GLY A 75 10.14 0.11 12.51
CA GLY A 75 11.40 0.79 12.77
C GLY A 75 12.58 -0.09 12.35
N PRO A 76 13.73 0.47 11.94
CA PRO A 76 14.94 -0.32 11.81
C PRO A 76 15.26 -0.87 13.20
N GLY A 77 15.22 -2.20 13.34
CA GLY A 77 15.72 -2.86 14.53
C GLY A 77 17.24 -2.71 14.59
N LEU A 78 17.71 -1.83 15.47
CA LEU A 78 19.03 -1.88 16.10
C LEU A 78 18.85 -1.47 17.58
#